data_AF-A0A525CAQ9-F1
#
_entry.id   AF-A0A525CAQ9-F1
#
_cell.length_a   1.000
_cell.length_b   1.000
_cell.length_c   1.000
_cell.angle_alpha   90.00
_cell.angle_beta   90.00
_cell.angle_gamma   90.00
#
_symmetry.space_group_name_H-M   'P 1'
#
loop_
_entity.id
_entity.type
_entity.pdbx_description
1 polymer ?
#
loop_
_entity_poly.entity_id
_entity_poly.type
_entity_poly.pdbx_seq_one_letter_code
_entity_poly.pdbx_strand_id
1 'polypeptide(L)'
;MAGFLQLKIGLRYTRSNRRGFFLSLISMVSILGIALGVMVLITCLSVMNGFEKEIKSGILRVISHARINFWGYKNEQWRELKSILEADEQVKAVSPYIESELMLACKGLSTGALIQGVDPAQESKVSPILDSIYAGGGSKLKPRSYKVFLGKALAEKMKLKIGDKVTLVSPAIRITAAGLLPRMKRFTVAGFFELGRYDFDKKLIVTHIADASRLLSFGDFVSGLRIKTANPEDLSGIESRFIENGGAYYNFEKWTDSCSNLLDAIKLQKKMMFIILSMVVAIAAFNLVSTIFLMVNDKKGDIAILRTMGISPGSIVGIFISYGILIGTTGIVIGCAAGWLLSLNISSIAEAIEGFFNIQFMPKEVYFISKTLPTEVLFKDVAMVAIVAFILSAVSTVYPSWKASRLPPADSLRYE
;
A
#
# COMPACT_ATOMS: atom_id res chain seq x y z
N MET A 1 -15.58 -45.04 6.75
CA MET A 1 -14.50 -46.01 7.05
C MET A 1 -13.40 -46.04 5.98
N ALA A 2 -13.73 -45.97 4.67
CA ALA A 2 -12.76 -45.98 3.57
C ALA A 2 -11.74 -44.81 3.58
N GLY A 3 -12.16 -43.58 3.89
CA GLY A 3 -11.26 -42.41 3.91
C GLY A 3 -10.13 -42.48 4.96
N PHE A 4 -10.39 -43.12 6.11
CA PHE A 4 -9.39 -43.25 7.18
C PHE A 4 -8.30 -44.27 6.81
N LEU A 5 -8.65 -45.31 6.04
CA LEU A 5 -7.72 -46.33 5.57
C LEU A 5 -6.81 -45.76 4.47
N GLN A 6 -7.37 -44.96 3.56
CA GLN A 6 -6.64 -44.26 2.50
C GLN A 6 -5.60 -43.27 3.08
N LEU A 7 -5.98 -42.50 4.10
CA LEU A 7 -5.08 -41.59 4.81
C LEU A 7 -3.92 -42.35 5.48
N LYS A 8 -4.21 -43.46 6.19
CA LYS A 8 -3.19 -44.29 6.86
C LYS A 8 -2.21 -44.92 5.87
N ILE A 9 -2.67 -45.35 4.70
CA ILE A 9 -1.81 -45.91 3.65
C ILE A 9 -0.90 -44.80 3.08
N GLY A 10 -1.44 -43.63 2.76
CA GLY A 10 -0.67 -42.47 2.29
C GLY A 10 0.47 -42.09 3.25
N LEU A 11 0.17 -41.98 4.56
CA LEU A 11 1.16 -41.70 5.60
C LEU A 11 2.26 -42.76 5.72
N ARG A 12 1.92 -44.05 5.52
CA ARG A 12 2.89 -45.14 5.58
C ARG A 12 3.83 -45.13 4.37
N TYR A 13 3.33 -44.73 3.21
CA TYR A 13 4.15 -44.55 2.00
C TYR A 13 5.18 -43.43 2.15
N THR A 14 4.85 -42.36 2.89
CA THR A 14 5.81 -41.31 3.24
C THR A 14 6.93 -41.79 4.17
N ARG A 15 6.78 -42.94 4.87
CA ARG A 15 7.64 -43.33 6.01
C ARG A 15 8.33 -44.72 5.91
N SER A 16 8.28 -45.44 4.77
CA SER A 16 8.81 -46.83 4.68
C SER A 16 10.26 -46.94 4.20
N ASN A 17 11.08 -47.75 4.89
CA ASN A 17 12.52 -47.57 5.09
C ASN A 17 13.44 -48.76 4.69
N ARG A 18 13.41 -49.28 3.45
CA ARG A 18 14.49 -50.21 2.97
C ARG A 18 14.97 -50.03 1.52
N ARG A 19 14.19 -49.36 0.66
CA ARG A 19 14.61 -48.77 -0.64
C ARG A 19 14.29 -47.26 -0.71
N GLY A 20 14.01 -46.64 0.44
CA GLY A 20 13.23 -45.40 0.59
C GLY A 20 13.98 -44.06 0.48
N PHE A 21 15.32 -44.06 0.37
CA PHE A 21 16.08 -42.79 0.32
C PHE A 21 15.77 -41.96 -0.92
N PHE A 22 15.73 -42.58 -2.11
CA PHE A 22 15.42 -41.87 -3.37
C PHE A 22 13.98 -41.33 -3.40
N LEU A 23 12.99 -42.09 -2.96
CA LEU A 23 11.59 -41.62 -2.89
C LEU A 23 11.39 -40.51 -1.85
N SER A 24 12.12 -40.58 -0.72
CA SER A 24 12.13 -39.52 0.29
C SER A 24 12.81 -38.25 -0.21
N LEU A 25 13.88 -38.37 -1.02
CA LEU A 25 14.55 -37.22 -1.63
C LEU A 25 13.66 -36.51 -2.64
N ILE A 26 13.00 -37.24 -3.53
CA ILE A 26 12.15 -36.65 -4.57
C ILE A 26 10.96 -35.91 -3.93
N SER A 27 10.32 -36.50 -2.91
CA SER A 27 9.26 -35.83 -2.15
C SER A 27 9.77 -34.61 -1.38
N MET A 28 10.97 -34.68 -0.77
CA MET A 28 11.60 -33.53 -0.11
C MET A 28 11.86 -32.37 -1.09
N VAL A 29 12.32 -32.65 -2.31
CA VAL A 29 12.52 -31.63 -3.34
C VAL A 29 11.21 -30.93 -3.71
N SER A 30 10.10 -31.67 -3.86
CA SER A 30 8.80 -31.06 -4.12
C SER A 30 8.26 -30.26 -2.94
N ILE A 31 8.43 -30.75 -1.70
CA ILE A 31 8.06 -30.01 -0.48
C ILE A 31 8.83 -28.69 -0.43
N LEU A 32 10.16 -28.74 -0.64
CA LEU A 32 11.01 -27.56 -0.63
C LEU A 32 10.63 -26.57 -1.74
N GLY A 33 10.35 -27.06 -2.95
CA GLY A 33 9.93 -26.19 -4.06
C GLY A 33 8.63 -25.45 -3.77
N ILE A 34 7.63 -26.14 -3.24
CA ILE A 34 6.35 -25.53 -2.84
C ILE A 34 6.56 -24.57 -1.67
N ALA A 35 7.33 -24.97 -0.65
CA ALA A 35 7.64 -24.14 0.51
C ALA A 35 8.36 -22.85 0.11
N LEU A 36 9.35 -22.92 -0.78
CA LEU A 36 10.07 -21.76 -1.31
C LEU A 36 9.14 -20.83 -2.09
N GLY A 37 8.31 -21.37 -2.98
CA GLY A 37 7.36 -20.56 -3.76
C GLY A 37 6.37 -19.81 -2.86
N VAL A 38 5.79 -20.50 -1.88
CA VAL A 38 4.85 -19.92 -0.90
C VAL A 38 5.55 -18.90 0.01
N MET A 39 6.75 -19.21 0.50
CA MET A 39 7.56 -18.32 1.34
C MET A 39 7.87 -17.01 0.62
N VAL A 40 8.38 -17.08 -0.61
CA VAL A 40 8.74 -15.90 -1.41
C VAL A 40 7.49 -15.06 -1.72
N LEU A 41 6.40 -15.70 -2.11
CA LEU A 41 5.13 -15.02 -2.40
C LEU A 41 4.59 -14.25 -1.18
N ILE A 42 4.58 -14.86 0.01
CA ILE A 42 4.15 -14.20 1.26
C ILE A 42 5.08 -13.04 1.60
N THR A 43 6.40 -13.24 1.47
CA THR A 43 7.40 -12.22 1.79
C THR A 43 7.23 -10.99 0.91
N CYS A 44 7.14 -11.18 -0.41
CA CYS A 44 6.98 -10.08 -1.34
C CYS A 44 5.68 -9.30 -1.12
N LEU A 45 4.57 -9.99 -0.85
CA LEU A 45 3.30 -9.31 -0.50
C LEU A 45 3.43 -8.52 0.80
N SER A 46 4.08 -9.09 1.82
CA SER A 46 4.27 -8.43 3.12
C SER A 46 5.12 -7.16 3.00
N VAL A 47 6.18 -7.21 2.20
CA VAL A 47 7.00 -6.03 1.87
C VAL A 47 6.16 -4.98 1.16
N MET A 48 5.37 -5.38 0.15
CA MET A 48 4.52 -4.43 -0.58
C MET A 48 3.40 -3.83 0.28
N ASN A 49 2.89 -4.57 1.26
CA ASN A 49 1.97 -4.05 2.28
C ASN A 49 2.65 -3.00 3.15
N GLY A 50 3.86 -3.28 3.64
CA GLY A 50 4.64 -2.31 4.41
C GLY A 50 4.94 -1.03 3.62
N PHE A 51 5.33 -1.16 2.35
CA PHE A 51 5.52 0.00 1.45
C PHE A 51 4.24 0.81 1.26
N GLU A 52 3.10 0.15 0.98
CA GLU A 52 1.81 0.86 0.87
C GLU A 52 1.50 1.64 2.15
N LYS A 53 1.70 1.02 3.32
CA LYS A 53 1.46 1.66 4.62
C LYS A 53 2.37 2.85 4.85
N GLU A 54 3.66 2.76 4.56
CA GLU A 54 4.57 3.90 4.73
C GLU A 54 4.23 5.03 3.76
N ILE A 55 3.87 4.72 2.51
CA ILE A 55 3.40 5.72 1.54
C ILE A 55 2.14 6.41 2.04
N LYS A 56 1.12 5.65 2.47
CA LYS A 56 -0.13 6.21 3.01
C LYS A 56 0.12 7.05 4.26
N SER A 57 0.91 6.54 5.20
CA SER A 57 1.28 7.27 6.41
C SER A 57 2.03 8.54 6.08
N GLY A 58 2.99 8.50 5.15
CA GLY A 58 3.72 9.66 4.67
C GLY A 58 2.81 10.71 4.05
N ILE A 59 1.82 10.29 3.26
CA ILE A 59 0.79 11.19 2.70
C ILE A 59 -0.02 11.84 3.83
N LEU A 60 -0.56 11.05 4.75
CA LEU A 60 -1.40 11.50 5.87
C LEU A 60 -0.65 12.36 6.91
N ARG A 61 0.69 12.35 6.91
CA ARG A 61 1.51 13.28 7.70
C ARG A 61 1.56 14.70 7.10
N VAL A 62 1.16 14.88 5.85
CA VAL A 62 1.24 16.17 5.16
C VAL A 62 -0.15 16.74 4.88
N ILE A 63 -1.10 15.90 4.49
CA ILE A 63 -2.45 16.32 4.11
C ILE A 63 -3.48 16.04 5.21
N SER A 64 -4.60 16.76 5.18
CA SER A 64 -5.75 16.46 6.04
C SER A 64 -6.45 15.17 5.62
N HIS A 65 -7.16 14.52 6.53
CA HIS A 65 -7.84 13.26 6.24
C HIS A 65 -9.00 13.46 5.27
N ALA A 66 -9.74 14.56 5.40
CA ALA A 66 -10.75 14.98 4.45
C ALA A 66 -10.73 16.51 4.29
N ARG A 67 -11.37 17.00 3.24
CA ARG A 67 -11.67 18.42 3.07
C ARG A 67 -13.03 18.62 2.46
N ILE A 68 -13.67 19.72 2.82
CA ILE A 68 -14.89 20.20 2.17
C ILE A 68 -14.50 21.38 1.31
N ASN A 69 -14.72 21.26 0.01
CA ASN A 69 -14.52 22.36 -0.93
C ASN A 69 -15.86 23.07 -1.16
N PHE A 70 -15.86 24.40 -1.03
CA PHE A 70 -17.05 25.20 -1.32
C PHE A 70 -17.09 25.58 -2.81
N TRP A 71 -18.18 25.23 -3.49
CA TRP A 71 -18.43 25.63 -4.87
C TRP A 71 -18.42 27.17 -4.97
N GLY A 72 -17.62 27.72 -5.89
CA GLY A 72 -17.44 29.19 -6.01
C GLY A 72 -16.45 29.82 -5.01
N TYR A 73 -15.77 29.02 -4.18
CA TYR A 73 -14.70 29.42 -3.24
C TYR A 73 -15.12 30.40 -2.14
N LYS A 74 -16.41 30.58 -1.91
CA LYS A 74 -16.93 31.52 -0.90
C LYS A 74 -18.21 30.98 -0.26
N ASN A 75 -18.16 30.70 1.03
CA ASN A 75 -19.35 30.41 1.83
C ASN A 75 -19.35 31.26 3.13
N GLU A 76 -20.48 31.87 3.51
CA GLU A 76 -20.61 32.65 4.76
C GLU A 76 -20.97 31.77 5.97
N GLN A 77 -21.63 30.63 5.73
CA GLN A 77 -22.13 29.66 6.72
C GLN A 77 -21.07 28.62 7.12
N TRP A 78 -19.81 28.80 6.73
CA TRP A 78 -18.73 27.86 7.05
C TRP A 78 -18.55 27.65 8.55
N ARG A 79 -18.91 28.64 9.39
CA ARG A 79 -18.85 28.55 10.85
C ARG A 79 -19.90 27.59 11.42
N GLU A 80 -21.10 27.56 10.85
CA GLU A 80 -22.16 26.62 11.21
C GLU A 80 -21.76 25.19 10.80
N LEU A 81 -21.29 25.03 9.56
CA LEU A 81 -20.76 23.76 9.05
C LEU A 81 -19.60 23.22 9.88
N LYS A 82 -18.67 24.10 10.28
CA LYS A 82 -17.58 23.75 11.17
C LYS A 82 -18.12 23.21 12.50
N SER A 83 -19.13 23.85 13.07
CA SER A 83 -19.71 23.43 14.36
C SER A 83 -20.41 22.07 14.25
N ILE A 84 -21.09 21.79 13.14
CA ILE A 84 -21.70 20.48 12.84
C ILE A 84 -20.62 19.39 12.77
N LEU A 85 -19.50 19.66 12.08
CA LEU A 85 -18.40 18.71 11.96
C LEU A 85 -17.69 18.47 13.29
N GLU A 86 -17.48 19.51 14.09
CA GLU A 86 -16.85 19.39 15.41
C GLU A 86 -17.73 18.66 16.44
N ALA A 87 -19.05 18.56 16.20
CA ALA A 87 -19.97 17.78 17.04
C ALA A 87 -19.90 16.27 16.79
N ASP A 88 -19.30 15.81 15.69
CA ASP A 88 -19.14 14.39 15.39
C ASP A 88 -17.96 13.81 16.19
N GLU A 89 -18.21 12.76 16.99
CA GLU A 89 -17.19 12.11 17.82
C GLU A 89 -15.99 11.57 17.03
N GLN A 90 -16.18 11.24 15.75
CA GLN A 90 -15.11 10.75 14.89
C GLN A 90 -14.22 11.87 14.33
N VAL A 91 -14.63 13.13 14.46
CA VAL A 91 -13.88 14.31 14.03
C VAL A 91 -13.06 14.85 15.20
N LYS A 92 -11.73 14.85 15.03
CA LYS A 92 -10.79 15.33 16.05
C LYS A 92 -10.55 16.84 15.99
N ALA A 93 -10.57 17.41 14.78
CA ALA A 93 -10.34 18.84 14.58
C ALA A 93 -10.80 19.28 13.19
N VAL A 94 -11.20 20.55 13.09
CA VAL A 94 -11.56 21.22 11.83
C VAL A 94 -10.83 22.56 11.71
N SER A 95 -10.30 22.86 10.53
CA SER A 95 -9.55 24.10 10.25
C SER A 95 -10.02 24.75 8.95
N PRO A 96 -10.37 26.04 8.96
CA PRO A 96 -10.68 26.77 7.73
C PRO A 96 -9.42 27.09 6.94
N TYR A 97 -9.53 27.09 5.62
CA TYR A 97 -8.44 27.50 4.74
C TYR A 97 -8.94 28.32 3.55
N ILE A 98 -8.04 29.15 3.03
CA ILE A 98 -8.21 29.85 1.75
C ILE A 98 -7.17 29.31 0.79
N GLU A 99 -7.59 28.89 -0.39
CA GLU A 99 -6.72 28.37 -1.45
C GLU A 99 -7.05 29.05 -2.77
N SER A 100 -6.03 29.49 -3.50
CA SER A 100 -6.18 30.10 -4.83
C SER A 100 -4.87 30.02 -5.62
N GLU A 101 -4.98 29.86 -6.93
CA GLU A 101 -3.84 29.99 -7.84
C GLU A 101 -3.53 31.45 -8.12
N LEU A 102 -2.24 31.81 -8.13
CA LEU A 102 -1.77 33.16 -8.37
C LEU A 102 -0.39 33.18 -9.03
N MET A 103 0.09 34.36 -9.39
CA MET A 103 1.47 34.54 -9.85
C MET A 103 2.36 35.07 -8.73
N LEU A 104 3.50 34.44 -8.52
CA LEU A 104 4.58 34.97 -7.69
C LEU A 104 5.60 35.65 -8.60
N ALA A 105 5.91 36.91 -8.31
CA ALA A 105 6.87 37.73 -9.06
C ALA A 105 7.95 38.33 -8.14
N CYS A 106 9.22 38.23 -8.55
CA CYS A 106 10.36 38.77 -7.83
C CYS A 106 11.55 38.98 -8.78
N LYS A 107 12.25 40.12 -8.68
CA LYS A 107 13.52 40.39 -9.41
C LYS A 107 13.43 40.10 -10.93
N GLY A 108 12.31 40.43 -11.59
CA GLY A 108 12.09 40.20 -13.02
C GLY A 108 11.71 38.76 -13.41
N LEU A 109 11.66 37.83 -12.45
CA LEU A 109 11.16 36.47 -12.62
C LEU A 109 9.69 36.40 -12.19
N SER A 110 8.90 35.56 -12.87
CA SER A 110 7.52 35.25 -12.49
C SER A 110 7.21 33.77 -12.70
N THR A 111 6.44 33.18 -11.79
CA THR A 111 5.97 31.79 -11.90
C THR A 111 4.54 31.68 -11.33
N GLY A 112 3.75 30.76 -11.87
CA GLY A 112 2.52 30.34 -11.21
C GLY A 112 2.81 29.68 -9.86
N ALA A 113 1.96 29.94 -8.89
CA ALA A 113 2.04 29.41 -7.52
C ALA A 113 0.63 29.22 -6.93
N LEU A 114 0.54 28.40 -5.90
CA LEU A 114 -0.68 28.14 -5.14
C LEU A 114 -0.53 28.77 -3.76
N ILE A 115 -1.38 29.74 -3.41
CA ILE A 115 -1.41 30.30 -2.06
C ILE A 115 -2.39 29.54 -1.18
N GLN A 116 -1.94 29.16 0.01
CA GLN A 116 -2.76 28.64 1.08
C GLN A 116 -2.70 29.59 2.28
N GLY A 117 -3.84 30.19 2.61
CA GLY A 117 -4.08 30.94 3.82
C GLY A 117 -4.59 30.01 4.92
N VAL A 118 -3.84 29.91 6.02
CA VAL A 118 -4.18 29.04 7.16
C VAL A 118 -4.20 29.84 8.46
N ASP A 119 -5.02 29.40 9.42
CA ASP A 119 -4.93 29.87 10.81
C ASP A 119 -3.98 28.95 11.58
N PRO A 120 -2.79 29.41 12.01
CA PRO A 120 -1.81 28.55 12.67
C PRO A 120 -2.31 27.82 13.92
N ALA A 121 -3.25 28.41 14.67
CA ALA A 121 -3.77 27.82 15.90
C ALA A 121 -4.76 26.67 15.66
N GLN A 122 -5.46 26.69 14.52
CA GLN A 122 -6.41 25.67 14.12
C GLN A 122 -5.75 24.63 13.21
N GLU A 123 -4.90 25.10 12.28
CA GLU A 123 -4.27 24.24 11.29
C GLU A 123 -3.31 23.24 11.92
N SER A 124 -2.56 23.61 12.98
CA SER A 124 -1.68 22.67 13.68
C SER A 124 -2.41 21.46 14.28
N LYS A 125 -3.71 21.59 14.54
CA LYS A 125 -4.55 20.49 15.04
C LYS A 125 -4.94 19.53 13.92
N VAL A 126 -5.01 20.01 12.68
CA VAL A 126 -5.53 19.28 11.51
C VAL A 126 -4.42 18.78 10.59
N SER A 127 -3.40 19.59 10.33
CA SER A 127 -2.28 19.28 9.45
C SER A 127 -0.93 19.55 10.13
N PRO A 128 0.04 18.63 10.03
CA PRO A 128 1.41 18.84 10.49
C PRO A 128 2.21 19.77 9.57
N ILE A 129 1.62 20.32 8.50
CA ILE A 129 2.33 21.16 7.52
C ILE A 129 3.11 22.31 8.18
N LEU A 130 2.59 22.85 9.29
CA LEU A 130 3.24 23.92 10.04
C LEU A 130 4.45 23.45 10.84
N ASP A 131 4.52 22.17 11.18
CA ASP A 131 5.66 21.54 11.86
C ASP A 131 6.81 21.32 10.87
N SER A 132 6.50 21.08 9.59
CA SER A 132 7.48 21.00 8.49
C SER A 132 8.05 22.36 8.08
N ILE A 133 7.51 23.46 8.60
CA ILE A 133 8.06 24.80 8.36
C ILE A 133 9.25 25.03 9.30
N TYR A 134 10.46 24.94 8.73
CA TYR A 134 11.72 25.16 9.45
C TYR A 134 11.71 26.47 10.29
N ALA A 135 12.30 26.41 11.48
CA ALA A 135 12.51 27.52 12.41
C ALA A 135 11.22 28.12 13.05
N GLY A 136 10.34 27.26 13.60
CA GLY A 136 9.19 27.66 14.41
C GLY A 136 8.15 28.48 13.63
N GLY A 137 8.03 28.22 12.32
CA GLY A 137 7.43 29.14 11.35
C GLY A 137 5.95 29.47 11.56
N GLY A 138 5.17 28.54 12.11
CA GLY A 138 3.76 28.78 12.44
C GLY A 138 3.56 30.01 13.33
N SER A 139 4.45 30.24 14.31
CA SER A 139 4.41 31.40 15.22
C SER A 139 4.70 32.75 14.52
N LYS A 140 5.34 32.71 13.34
CA LYS A 140 5.69 33.89 12.55
C LYS A 140 4.55 34.32 11.63
N LEU A 141 3.59 33.43 11.35
CA LEU A 141 2.36 33.75 10.62
C LEU A 141 1.39 34.46 11.57
N LYS A 142 1.49 35.79 11.63
CA LYS A 142 0.54 36.61 12.39
C LYS A 142 -0.42 37.32 11.43
N PRO A 143 -1.65 37.62 11.86
CA PRO A 143 -2.57 38.42 11.06
C PRO A 143 -1.91 39.74 10.64
N ARG A 144 -2.06 40.15 9.37
CA ARG A 144 -1.56 41.42 8.83
C ARG A 144 -0.04 41.55 8.81
N SER A 145 0.70 40.45 8.94
CA SER A 145 2.16 40.46 8.89
C SER A 145 2.72 40.39 7.46
N TYR A 146 1.90 39.94 6.50
CA TYR A 146 2.29 39.72 5.10
C TYR A 146 3.59 38.91 4.98
N LYS A 147 3.69 37.86 5.79
CA LYS A 147 4.78 36.89 5.76
C LYS A 147 4.34 35.64 5.01
N VAL A 148 5.26 35.08 4.23
CA VAL A 148 5.03 33.84 3.48
C VAL A 148 6.12 32.83 3.77
N PHE A 149 5.73 31.57 3.80
CA PHE A 149 6.62 30.44 3.67
C PHE A 149 6.46 29.85 2.28
N LEU A 150 7.59 29.47 1.67
CA LEU A 150 7.62 28.94 0.30
C LEU A 150 8.15 27.51 0.34
N GLY A 151 7.65 26.66 -0.55
CA GLY A 151 8.30 25.38 -0.78
C GLY A 151 9.74 25.58 -1.25
N LYS A 152 10.66 24.72 -0.80
CA LYS A 152 12.10 24.84 -1.07
C LYS A 152 12.40 24.87 -2.57
N ALA A 153 11.78 23.99 -3.35
CA ALA A 153 11.94 23.97 -4.81
C ALA A 153 11.44 25.27 -5.50
N LEU A 154 10.35 25.87 -5.00
CA LEU A 154 9.87 27.17 -5.48
C LEU A 154 10.87 28.28 -5.16
N ALA A 155 11.43 28.28 -3.95
CA ALA A 155 12.42 29.26 -3.53
C ALA A 155 13.72 29.17 -4.35
N GLU A 156 14.21 27.96 -4.62
CA GLU A 156 15.38 27.70 -5.45
C GLU A 156 15.16 28.16 -6.89
N LYS A 157 14.01 27.80 -7.49
CA LYS A 157 13.62 28.25 -8.85
C LYS A 157 13.62 29.77 -8.98
N MET A 158 13.16 30.47 -7.94
CA MET A 158 13.05 31.93 -7.91
C MET A 158 14.30 32.61 -7.31
N LYS A 159 15.33 31.85 -6.92
CA LYS A 159 16.57 32.32 -6.27
C LYS A 159 16.30 33.21 -5.04
N LEU A 160 15.33 32.82 -4.21
CA LEU A 160 14.87 33.58 -3.05
C LEU A 160 15.66 33.23 -1.79
N LYS A 161 15.86 34.23 -0.93
CA LYS A 161 16.42 34.09 0.42
C LYS A 161 15.41 34.53 1.47
N ILE A 162 15.57 34.06 2.70
CA ILE A 162 14.78 34.55 3.84
C ILE A 162 15.00 36.06 3.96
N GLY A 163 13.90 36.82 4.09
CA GLY A 163 13.90 38.28 4.12
C GLY A 163 13.67 38.94 2.75
N ASP A 164 13.77 38.21 1.64
CA ASP A 164 13.43 38.75 0.32
C ASP A 164 11.94 39.17 0.27
N LYS A 165 11.66 40.19 -0.54
CA LYS A 165 10.28 40.65 -0.80
C LYS A 165 9.79 40.09 -2.12
N VAL A 166 8.67 39.37 -2.08
CA VAL A 166 8.00 38.81 -3.27
C VAL A 166 6.66 39.51 -3.47
N THR A 167 6.24 39.63 -4.73
CA THR A 167 4.93 40.19 -5.07
C THR A 167 4.02 39.06 -5.51
N LEU A 168 2.90 38.89 -4.81
CA LEU A 168 1.85 37.94 -5.19
C LEU A 168 0.78 38.70 -5.97
N VAL A 169 0.45 38.20 -7.15
CA VAL A 169 -0.53 38.78 -8.08
C VAL A 169 -1.68 37.81 -8.24
N SER A 170 -2.81 38.17 -7.67
CA SER A 170 -4.06 37.41 -7.75
C SER A 170 -4.77 37.70 -9.08
N PRO A 171 -5.44 36.71 -9.69
CA PRO A 171 -6.32 36.92 -10.83
C PRO A 171 -7.59 37.70 -10.47
N ALA A 172 -7.85 37.99 -9.18
CA ALA A 172 -8.97 38.82 -8.75
C ALA A 172 -8.83 40.25 -9.30
N ILE A 173 -9.85 40.67 -10.05
CA ILE A 173 -9.87 41.96 -10.74
C ILE A 173 -10.40 43.05 -9.80
N ARG A 174 -9.73 44.20 -9.78
CA ARG A 174 -10.23 45.42 -9.16
C ARG A 174 -10.55 46.45 -10.25
N ILE A 175 -11.76 46.97 -10.22
CA ILE A 175 -12.19 48.08 -11.08
C ILE A 175 -11.59 49.37 -10.51
N THR A 176 -10.82 50.08 -11.34
CA THR A 176 -10.25 51.38 -11.01
C THR A 176 -10.55 52.38 -12.13
N ALA A 177 -10.39 53.68 -11.86
CA ALA A 177 -10.54 54.72 -12.89
C ALA A 177 -9.59 54.54 -14.10
N ALA A 178 -8.50 53.76 -13.92
CA ALA A 178 -7.52 53.44 -14.96
C ALA A 178 -7.78 52.09 -15.66
N GLY A 179 -8.89 51.39 -15.35
CA GLY A 179 -9.25 50.10 -15.94
C GLY A 179 -9.26 48.92 -14.95
N LEU A 180 -9.36 47.70 -15.51
CA LEU A 180 -9.35 46.43 -14.77
C LEU A 180 -7.91 46.04 -14.43
N LEU A 181 -7.53 46.12 -13.15
CA LEU A 181 -6.20 45.76 -12.69
C LEU A 181 -6.23 44.54 -11.75
N PRO A 182 -5.27 43.61 -11.87
CA PRO A 182 -5.17 42.49 -10.95
C PRO A 182 -4.78 42.99 -9.56
N ARG A 183 -5.23 42.29 -8.53
CA ARG A 183 -4.80 42.58 -7.16
C ARG A 183 -3.41 42.04 -6.91
N MET A 184 -2.51 42.91 -6.48
CA MET A 184 -1.15 42.53 -6.12
C MET A 184 -0.76 43.05 -4.74
N LYS A 185 -0.02 42.24 -3.98
CA LYS A 185 0.50 42.64 -2.67
C LYS A 185 1.90 42.08 -2.47
N ARG A 186 2.75 42.87 -1.81
CA ARG A 186 4.11 42.48 -1.46
C ARG A 186 4.13 41.74 -0.13
N PHE A 187 4.77 40.57 -0.11
CA PHE A 187 4.99 39.73 1.06
C PHE A 187 6.49 39.59 1.33
N THR A 188 6.84 39.27 2.57
CA THR A 188 8.23 39.00 2.99
C THR A 188 8.41 37.51 3.21
N VAL A 189 9.46 36.92 2.64
CA VAL A 189 9.81 35.51 2.82
C VAL A 189 10.27 35.29 4.26
N ALA A 190 9.50 34.55 5.03
CA ALA A 190 9.78 34.25 6.43
C ALA A 190 10.55 32.93 6.63
N GLY A 191 10.53 32.04 5.63
CA GLY A 191 11.23 30.77 5.64
C GLY A 191 10.81 29.87 4.48
N PHE A 192 11.34 28.64 4.52
CA PHE A 192 11.07 27.60 3.53
C PHE A 192 10.59 26.32 4.21
N PHE A 193 9.87 25.47 3.47
CA PHE A 193 9.46 24.14 3.91
C PHE A 193 9.71 23.10 2.81
N GLU A 194 9.75 21.84 3.19
CA GLU A 194 9.94 20.70 2.30
C GLU A 194 8.99 19.60 2.75
N LEU A 195 8.00 19.27 1.91
CA LEU A 195 6.97 18.27 2.22
C LEU A 195 7.30 16.89 1.63
N GLY A 196 8.48 16.74 1.03
CA GLY A 196 8.91 15.50 0.36
C GLY A 196 8.19 15.21 -0.95
N ARG A 197 7.32 16.11 -1.41
CA ARG A 197 6.63 16.04 -2.70
C ARG A 197 7.01 17.24 -3.55
N TYR A 198 7.91 17.01 -4.51
CA TYR A 198 8.39 18.04 -5.43
C TYR A 198 7.26 18.83 -6.12
N ASP A 199 6.15 18.16 -6.47
CA ASP A 199 5.00 18.83 -7.10
C ASP A 199 4.28 19.85 -6.23
N PHE A 200 4.33 19.69 -4.90
CA PHE A 200 3.82 20.67 -3.95
C PHE A 200 4.88 21.73 -3.66
N ASP A 201 6.11 21.30 -3.37
CA ASP A 201 7.22 22.19 -3.01
C ASP A 201 7.58 23.18 -4.13
N LYS A 202 7.29 22.84 -5.41
CA LYS A 202 7.54 23.73 -6.56
C LYS A 202 6.52 24.85 -6.73
N LYS A 203 5.36 24.81 -6.06
CA LYS A 203 4.26 25.77 -6.28
C LYS A 203 3.63 26.33 -5.00
N LEU A 204 3.74 25.66 -3.86
CA LEU A 204 2.99 26.01 -2.66
C LEU A 204 3.59 27.21 -1.90
N ILE A 205 2.70 28.11 -1.48
CA ILE A 205 2.97 29.27 -0.64
C ILE A 205 2.03 29.21 0.55
N VAL A 206 2.55 29.26 1.78
CA VAL A 206 1.73 29.27 2.99
C VAL A 206 1.81 30.65 3.65
N THR A 207 0.64 31.22 3.98
CA THR A 207 0.54 32.49 4.70
C THR A 207 -0.61 32.45 5.72
N HIS A 208 -0.74 33.51 6.52
CA HIS A 208 -1.85 33.63 7.45
C HIS A 208 -3.17 33.84 6.69
N ILE A 209 -4.25 33.18 7.11
CA ILE A 209 -5.57 33.22 6.45
C ILE A 209 -6.08 34.65 6.24
N ALA A 210 -5.90 35.54 7.22
CA ALA A 210 -6.27 36.96 7.10
C ALA A 210 -5.50 37.71 5.99
N ASP A 211 -4.24 37.35 5.71
CA ASP A 211 -3.43 38.00 4.69
C ASP A 211 -3.80 37.49 3.29
N ALA A 212 -4.05 36.18 3.17
CA ALA A 212 -4.61 35.56 1.96
C ALA A 212 -5.99 36.16 1.63
N SER A 213 -6.88 36.27 2.64
CA SER A 213 -8.21 36.83 2.46
C SER A 213 -8.18 38.25 1.90
N ARG A 214 -7.26 39.09 2.40
CA ARG A 214 -7.12 40.47 1.92
C ARG A 214 -6.58 40.54 0.49
N LEU A 215 -5.58 39.73 0.15
CA LEU A 215 -5.04 39.66 -1.22
C LEU A 215 -6.13 39.23 -2.21
N LEU A 216 -6.89 38.19 -1.86
CA LEU A 216 -7.88 37.57 -2.73
C LEU A 216 -9.27 38.22 -2.66
N SER A 217 -9.50 39.17 -1.76
CA SER A 217 -10.81 39.80 -1.50
C SER A 217 -11.87 38.79 -1.03
N PHE A 218 -11.46 37.88 -0.15
CA PHE A 218 -12.38 36.90 0.43
C PHE A 218 -13.18 37.47 1.58
N GLY A 219 -12.74 38.53 2.28
CA GLY A 219 -13.47 39.01 3.46
C GLY A 219 -13.54 37.93 4.54
N ASP A 220 -14.75 37.60 4.98
CA ASP A 220 -15.01 36.56 5.99
C ASP A 220 -15.22 35.16 5.39
N PHE A 221 -15.18 35.04 4.07
CA PHE A 221 -15.36 33.79 3.34
C PHE A 221 -14.07 32.97 3.34
N VAL A 222 -14.22 31.64 3.21
CA VAL A 222 -13.11 30.69 3.10
C VAL A 222 -13.31 29.77 1.90
N SER A 223 -12.23 29.14 1.40
CA SER A 223 -12.33 28.20 0.27
C SER A 223 -12.89 26.84 0.70
N GLY A 224 -12.70 26.47 1.96
CA GLY A 224 -13.14 25.19 2.48
C GLY A 224 -12.76 24.93 3.93
N LEU A 225 -13.06 23.73 4.39
CA LEU A 225 -12.74 23.20 5.71
C LEU A 225 -11.88 21.95 5.58
N ARG A 226 -10.78 21.88 6.31
CA ARG A 226 -9.97 20.66 6.46
C ARG A 226 -10.40 19.92 7.72
N ILE A 227 -10.44 18.60 7.64
CA ILE A 227 -10.95 17.74 8.69
C ILE A 227 -9.88 16.73 9.05
N LYS A 228 -9.63 16.57 10.36
CA LYS A 228 -8.86 15.47 10.92
C LYS A 228 -9.80 14.56 11.68
N THR A 229 -9.67 13.27 11.45
CA THR A 229 -10.56 12.24 11.97
C THR A 229 -9.81 11.25 12.86
N ALA A 230 -10.55 10.46 13.64
CA ALA A 230 -9.97 9.39 14.44
C ALA A 230 -9.37 8.27 13.58
N ASN A 231 -10.08 7.88 12.52
CA ASN A 231 -9.62 6.91 11.53
C ASN A 231 -9.57 7.58 10.14
N PRO A 232 -8.38 7.78 9.54
CA PRO A 232 -8.26 8.33 8.20
C PRO A 232 -8.70 7.37 7.10
N GLU A 233 -8.71 6.05 7.34
CA GLU A 233 -9.04 5.06 6.30
C GLU A 233 -10.54 4.86 6.11
N ASP A 234 -11.35 5.16 7.12
CA ASP A 234 -12.81 5.07 7.05
C ASP A 234 -13.44 6.45 7.28
N LEU A 235 -13.81 7.08 6.17
CA LEU A 235 -14.42 8.41 6.14
C LEU A 235 -15.85 8.39 5.63
N SER A 236 -16.34 7.24 5.17
CA SER A 236 -17.65 7.13 4.53
C SER A 236 -18.79 7.38 5.53
N GLY A 237 -18.64 6.92 6.77
CA GLY A 237 -19.63 7.21 7.82
C GLY A 237 -19.72 8.70 8.17
N ILE A 238 -18.58 9.41 8.20
CA ILE A 238 -18.52 10.86 8.46
C ILE A 238 -19.15 11.62 7.29
N GLU A 239 -18.83 11.22 6.06
CA GLU A 239 -19.41 11.80 4.86
C GLU A 239 -20.94 11.66 4.84
N SER A 240 -21.48 10.47 5.12
CA SER A 240 -22.94 10.26 5.16
C SER A 240 -23.62 11.15 6.20
N ARG A 241 -23.10 11.21 7.43
CA ARG A 241 -23.66 12.08 8.48
C ARG A 241 -23.53 13.57 8.14
N PHE A 242 -22.42 13.97 7.51
CA PHE A 242 -22.25 15.33 7.03
C PHE A 242 -23.30 15.68 5.97
N ILE A 243 -23.55 14.80 5.01
CA ILE A 243 -24.57 14.97 3.97
C ILE A 243 -25.98 15.09 4.58
N GLU A 244 -26.33 14.22 5.54
CA GLU A 244 -27.60 14.23 6.25
C GLU A 244 -27.83 15.54 7.03
N ASN A 245 -26.78 16.11 7.62
CA ASN A 245 -26.83 17.35 8.40
C ASN A 245 -26.70 18.63 7.54
N GLY A 246 -27.21 18.61 6.31
CA GLY A 246 -27.22 19.77 5.42
C GLY A 246 -25.95 19.97 4.60
N GLY A 247 -25.03 19.01 4.62
CA GLY A 247 -23.77 19.01 3.87
C GLY A 247 -23.91 18.65 2.38
N ALA A 248 -25.10 18.22 1.94
CA ALA A 248 -25.35 17.68 0.59
C ALA A 248 -24.95 18.61 -0.58
N TYR A 249 -24.90 19.92 -0.33
CA TYR A 249 -24.54 20.93 -1.34
C TYR A 249 -23.03 21.19 -1.44
N TYR A 250 -22.21 20.52 -0.61
CA TYR A 250 -20.77 20.70 -0.57
C TYR A 250 -20.03 19.47 -1.05
N ASN A 251 -18.87 19.69 -1.69
CA ASN A 251 -18.02 18.61 -2.14
C ASN A 251 -17.16 18.10 -0.97
N PHE A 252 -17.51 16.94 -0.42
CA PHE A 252 -16.70 16.24 0.56
C PHE A 252 -15.65 15.39 -0.16
N GLU A 253 -14.38 15.76 -0.06
CA GLU A 253 -13.27 15.07 -0.72
C GLU A 253 -12.40 14.37 0.33
N LYS A 254 -12.24 13.05 0.18
CA LYS A 254 -11.36 12.24 1.02
C LYS A 254 -9.93 12.35 0.51
N TRP A 255 -8.95 12.15 1.39
CA TRP A 255 -7.55 12.09 0.98
C TRP A 255 -7.27 10.99 -0.08
N THR A 256 -8.06 9.91 -0.05
CA THR A 256 -8.00 8.82 -1.03
C THR A 256 -8.39 9.27 -2.43
N ASP A 257 -9.29 10.24 -2.55
CA ASP A 257 -9.81 10.71 -3.83
C ASP A 257 -8.73 11.55 -4.53
N SER A 258 -8.08 12.43 -3.77
CA SER A 258 -6.95 13.24 -4.25
C SER A 258 -5.73 12.41 -4.64
N CYS A 259 -5.62 11.17 -4.14
CA CYS A 259 -4.51 10.25 -4.39
C CYS A 259 -4.92 8.97 -5.16
N SER A 260 -6.10 8.96 -5.78
CA SER A 260 -6.69 7.77 -6.41
C SER A 260 -5.74 7.10 -7.41
N ASN A 261 -5.15 7.87 -8.34
CA ASN A 261 -4.20 7.36 -9.32
C ASN A 261 -3.00 6.63 -8.70
N LEU A 262 -2.45 7.16 -7.59
CA LEU A 262 -1.32 6.53 -6.90
C LEU A 262 -1.76 5.27 -6.17
N LEU A 263 -2.87 5.32 -5.45
CA LEU A 263 -3.41 4.17 -4.72
C LEU A 263 -3.81 3.04 -5.66
N ASP A 264 -4.39 3.36 -6.81
CA ASP A 264 -4.77 2.37 -7.82
C ASP A 264 -3.55 1.77 -8.52
N ALA A 265 -2.51 2.57 -8.77
CA ALA A 265 -1.23 2.05 -9.24
C ALA A 265 -0.60 1.06 -8.23
N ILE A 266 -0.65 1.36 -6.92
CA ILE A 266 -0.16 0.45 -5.87
C ILE A 266 -0.96 -0.85 -5.87
N LYS A 267 -2.31 -0.78 -5.94
CA LYS A 267 -3.17 -1.97 -6.02
C LYS A 267 -2.87 -2.81 -7.26
N LEU A 268 -2.71 -2.17 -8.42
CA LEU A 268 -2.40 -2.84 -9.67
C LEU A 268 -1.03 -3.53 -9.60
N GLN A 269 -0.03 -2.86 -9.04
CA GLN A 269 1.30 -3.42 -8.82
C GLN A 269 1.26 -4.66 -7.90
N LYS A 270 0.52 -4.60 -6.78
CA LYS A 270 0.29 -5.75 -5.89
C LYS A 270 -0.33 -6.92 -6.64
N LYS A 271 -1.35 -6.66 -7.46
CA LYS A 271 -2.02 -7.70 -8.27
C LYS A 271 -1.06 -8.33 -9.29
N MET A 272 -0.23 -7.53 -9.96
CA MET A 272 0.78 -8.04 -10.89
C MET A 272 1.82 -8.91 -10.18
N MET A 273 2.34 -8.46 -9.03
CA MET A 273 3.27 -9.26 -8.23
C MET A 273 2.64 -10.58 -7.78
N PHE A 274 1.38 -10.56 -7.33
CA PHE A 274 0.65 -11.77 -6.98
C PHE A 274 0.59 -12.75 -8.16
N ILE A 275 0.23 -12.28 -9.37
CA ILE A 275 0.15 -13.13 -10.57
C ILE A 275 1.53 -13.72 -10.89
N ILE A 276 2.57 -12.89 -10.98
CA ILE A 276 3.93 -13.32 -11.34
C ILE A 276 4.47 -14.32 -10.32
N LEU A 277 4.31 -14.05 -9.03
CA LEU A 277 4.80 -14.93 -7.97
C LEU A 277 3.93 -16.19 -7.80
N SER A 278 2.64 -16.14 -8.11
CA SER A 278 1.80 -17.34 -8.18
C SER A 278 2.25 -18.30 -9.29
N MET A 279 2.83 -17.77 -10.38
CA MET A 279 3.41 -18.59 -11.44
C MET A 279 4.62 -19.38 -10.95
N VAL A 280 5.40 -18.85 -9.99
CA VAL A 280 6.49 -19.59 -9.32
C VAL A 280 5.92 -20.78 -8.55
N VAL A 281 4.80 -20.59 -7.84
CA VAL A 281 4.10 -21.68 -7.14
C VAL A 281 3.54 -22.70 -8.14
N ALA A 282 3.01 -22.25 -9.30
CA ALA A 282 2.54 -23.15 -10.35
C ALA A 282 3.68 -23.99 -10.95
N ILE A 283 4.87 -23.42 -11.15
CA ILE A 283 6.07 -24.14 -11.57
C ILE A 283 6.47 -25.19 -10.51
N ALA A 284 6.41 -24.84 -9.22
CA ALA A 284 6.63 -25.80 -8.15
C ALA A 284 5.57 -26.92 -8.11
N ALA A 285 4.31 -26.58 -8.40
CA ALA A 285 3.24 -27.57 -8.50
C ALA A 285 3.42 -28.51 -9.70
N PHE A 286 4.07 -28.06 -10.79
CA PHE A 286 4.45 -28.94 -11.91
C PHE A 286 5.53 -29.94 -11.50
N ASN A 287 6.50 -29.53 -10.66
CA ASN A 287 7.48 -30.45 -10.09
C ASN A 287 6.81 -31.59 -9.30
N LEU A 288 5.72 -31.28 -8.58
CA LEU A 288 4.93 -32.27 -7.87
C LEU A 288 4.27 -33.29 -8.83
N VAL A 289 3.85 -32.87 -10.03
CA VAL A 289 3.36 -33.79 -11.10
C VAL A 289 4.44 -34.82 -11.43
N SER A 290 5.67 -34.36 -11.68
CA SER A 290 6.81 -35.23 -11.99
C SER A 290 7.11 -36.20 -10.86
N THR A 291 7.08 -35.73 -9.61
CA THR A 291 7.31 -36.54 -8.42
C THR A 291 6.30 -37.66 -8.25
N ILE A 292 5.00 -37.35 -8.39
CA ILE A 292 3.95 -38.38 -8.28
C ILE A 292 4.07 -39.37 -9.43
N PHE A 293 4.37 -38.90 -10.65
CA PHE A 293 4.55 -39.78 -11.79
C PHE A 293 5.71 -40.76 -11.60
N LEU A 294 6.84 -40.30 -11.10
CA LEU A 294 7.99 -41.16 -10.77
C LEU A 294 7.62 -42.17 -9.67
N MET A 295 6.93 -41.72 -8.62
CA MET A 295 6.48 -42.62 -7.54
C MET A 295 5.53 -43.71 -8.03
N VAL A 296 4.57 -43.36 -8.89
CA VAL A 296 3.64 -44.33 -9.48
C VAL A 296 4.40 -45.40 -10.27
N ASN A 297 5.44 -44.99 -11.02
CA ASN A 297 6.25 -45.93 -11.79
C ASN A 297 7.08 -46.85 -10.89
N ASP A 298 7.66 -46.33 -9.80
CA ASP A 298 8.41 -47.13 -8.82
C ASP A 298 7.50 -48.12 -8.05
N LYS A 299 6.24 -47.73 -7.83
CA LYS A 299 5.24 -48.53 -7.09
C LYS A 299 4.32 -49.39 -7.95
N LYS A 300 4.69 -49.66 -9.22
CA LYS A 300 3.90 -50.49 -10.14
C LYS A 300 3.59 -51.89 -9.59
N GLY A 301 4.58 -52.57 -9.00
CA GLY A 301 4.40 -53.91 -8.41
C GLY A 301 3.40 -53.89 -7.24
N ASP A 302 3.56 -52.95 -6.31
CA ASP A 302 2.63 -52.74 -5.18
C ASP A 302 1.20 -52.48 -5.68
N ILE A 303 1.03 -51.64 -6.72
CA ILE A 303 -0.26 -51.35 -7.34
C ILE A 303 -0.88 -52.62 -7.93
N ALA A 304 -0.09 -53.45 -8.62
CA ALA A 304 -0.56 -54.70 -9.21
C ALA A 304 -1.06 -55.69 -8.14
N ILE A 305 -0.33 -55.85 -7.03
CA ILE A 305 -0.74 -56.69 -5.90
C ILE A 305 -2.05 -56.17 -5.29
N LEU A 306 -2.16 -54.86 -5.06
CA LEU A 306 -3.41 -54.29 -4.53
C LEU A 306 -4.59 -54.48 -5.49
N ARG A 307 -4.35 -54.40 -6.81
CA ARG A 307 -5.37 -54.66 -7.84
C ARG A 307 -5.81 -56.12 -7.85
N THR A 308 -4.90 -57.08 -7.67
CA THR A 308 -5.26 -58.51 -7.60
C THR A 308 -5.97 -58.88 -6.30
N MET A 309 -5.72 -58.14 -5.22
CA MET A 309 -6.47 -58.23 -3.96
C MET A 309 -7.87 -57.56 -4.01
N GLY A 310 -8.28 -57.02 -5.15
CA GLY A 310 -9.64 -56.48 -5.36
C GLY A 310 -9.79 -54.97 -5.15
N ILE A 311 -8.70 -54.20 -5.01
CA ILE A 311 -8.80 -52.74 -4.90
C ILE A 311 -9.25 -52.11 -6.23
N SER A 312 -10.28 -51.25 -6.14
CA SER A 312 -10.84 -50.55 -7.31
C SER A 312 -9.86 -49.49 -7.86
N PRO A 313 -9.88 -49.20 -9.18
CA PRO A 313 -9.05 -48.15 -9.78
C PRO A 313 -9.22 -46.79 -9.10
N GLY A 314 -10.45 -46.43 -8.73
CA GLY A 314 -10.74 -45.18 -8.04
C GLY A 314 -10.11 -45.09 -6.64
N SER A 315 -9.96 -46.21 -5.94
CA SER A 315 -9.27 -46.24 -4.64
C SER A 315 -7.77 -45.99 -4.79
N ILE A 316 -7.15 -46.47 -5.89
CA ILE A 316 -5.74 -46.20 -6.21
C ILE A 316 -5.53 -44.72 -6.54
N VAL A 317 -6.44 -44.12 -7.31
CA VAL A 317 -6.44 -42.66 -7.54
C VAL A 317 -6.49 -41.92 -6.20
N GLY A 318 -7.40 -42.33 -5.29
CA GLY A 318 -7.53 -41.71 -3.97
C GLY A 318 -6.27 -41.79 -3.11
N ILE A 319 -5.51 -42.89 -3.19
CA ILE A 319 -4.23 -43.04 -2.48
C ILE A 319 -3.20 -42.01 -2.98
N PHE A 320 -3.03 -41.90 -4.30
CA PHE A 320 -2.04 -40.98 -4.88
C PHE A 320 -2.44 -39.51 -4.78
N ILE A 321 -3.74 -39.20 -4.87
CA ILE A 321 -4.26 -37.85 -4.57
C ILE A 321 -3.98 -37.50 -3.11
N SER A 322 -4.29 -38.39 -2.17
CA SER A 322 -4.02 -38.15 -0.74
C SER A 322 -2.54 -37.94 -0.46
N TYR A 323 -1.68 -38.72 -1.12
CA TYR A 323 -0.23 -38.57 -1.03
C TYR A 323 0.25 -37.19 -1.52
N GLY A 324 -0.23 -36.77 -2.69
CA GLY A 324 0.11 -35.47 -3.25
C GLY A 324 -0.42 -34.29 -2.44
N ILE A 325 -1.66 -34.40 -1.91
CA ILE A 325 -2.22 -33.42 -0.98
C ILE A 325 -1.37 -33.31 0.29
N LEU A 326 -0.87 -34.43 0.82
CA LEU A 326 -0.02 -34.42 2.01
C LEU A 326 1.30 -33.70 1.74
N ILE A 327 1.97 -33.99 0.62
CA ILE A 327 3.18 -33.26 0.18
C ILE A 327 2.88 -31.76 0.02
N GLY A 328 1.83 -31.43 -0.74
CA GLY A 328 1.46 -30.04 -1.03
C GLY A 328 1.16 -29.27 0.25
N THR A 329 0.33 -29.81 1.12
CA THR A 329 -0.04 -29.19 2.39
C THR A 329 1.17 -29.03 3.31
N THR A 330 2.07 -30.01 3.38
CA THR A 330 3.30 -29.91 4.17
C THR A 330 4.20 -28.79 3.65
N GLY A 331 4.39 -28.70 2.33
CA GLY A 331 5.13 -27.62 1.70
C GLY A 331 4.48 -26.25 1.95
N ILE A 332 3.16 -26.15 1.86
CA ILE A 332 2.42 -24.91 2.14
C ILE A 332 2.57 -24.49 3.60
N VAL A 333 2.41 -25.40 4.55
CA VAL A 333 2.55 -25.09 5.99
C VAL A 333 3.97 -24.61 6.30
N ILE A 334 5.00 -25.31 5.79
CA ILE A 334 6.40 -24.90 5.96
C ILE A 334 6.64 -23.54 5.29
N GLY A 335 6.14 -23.34 4.07
CA GLY A 335 6.27 -22.09 3.33
C GLY A 335 5.56 -20.92 4.00
N CYS A 336 4.37 -21.12 4.58
CA CYS A 336 3.65 -20.11 5.33
C CYS A 336 4.40 -19.74 6.61
N ALA A 337 4.88 -20.73 7.37
CA ALA A 337 5.66 -20.48 8.58
C ALA A 337 6.99 -19.77 8.27
N ALA A 338 7.72 -20.24 7.26
CA ALA A 338 8.97 -19.64 6.82
C ALA A 338 8.74 -18.23 6.26
N GLY A 339 7.71 -18.02 5.45
CA GLY A 339 7.35 -16.71 4.89
C GLY A 339 6.95 -15.72 5.97
N TRP A 340 6.16 -16.15 6.96
CA TRP A 340 5.82 -15.33 8.11
C TRP A 340 7.06 -14.93 8.91
N LEU A 341 7.90 -15.90 9.27
CA LEU A 341 9.14 -15.66 10.02
C LEU A 341 10.11 -14.75 9.27
N LEU A 342 10.26 -14.97 7.96
CA LEU A 342 11.16 -14.20 7.11
C LEU A 342 10.65 -12.76 6.93
N SER A 343 9.34 -12.56 6.75
CA SER A 343 8.73 -11.23 6.71
C SER A 343 8.97 -10.44 8.01
N LEU A 344 8.91 -11.07 9.18
CA LEU A 344 9.17 -10.40 10.46
C LEU A 344 10.65 -10.01 10.65
N ASN A 345 11.57 -10.73 10.00
CA ASN A 345 13.01 -10.55 10.15
C ASN A 345 13.66 -9.91 8.91
N ILE A 346 12.88 -9.45 7.94
CA ILE A 346 13.43 -8.99 6.65
C ILE A 346 14.42 -7.84 6.84
N SER A 347 14.15 -6.93 7.78
CA SER A 347 14.98 -5.75 8.01
C SER A 347 16.36 -6.18 8.52
N SER A 348 16.40 -7.09 9.50
CA SER A 348 17.63 -7.66 10.04
C SER A 348 18.42 -8.44 8.99
N ILE A 349 17.73 -9.20 8.13
CA ILE A 349 18.35 -9.95 7.03
C ILE A 349 18.96 -8.98 6.02
N ALA A 350 18.23 -7.92 5.66
CA ALA A 350 18.73 -6.91 4.72
C ALA A 350 19.99 -6.22 5.27
N GLU A 351 19.97 -5.77 6.53
CA GLU A 351 21.15 -5.17 7.18
C GLU A 351 22.36 -6.11 7.22
N ALA A 352 22.14 -7.41 7.46
CA ALA A 352 23.19 -8.41 7.44
C ALA A 352 23.81 -8.57 6.03
N ILE A 353 22.98 -8.55 4.98
CA ILE A 353 23.44 -8.62 3.59
C ILE A 353 24.19 -7.34 3.22
N GLU A 354 23.70 -6.16 3.61
CA GLU A 354 24.40 -4.89 3.38
C GLU A 354 25.79 -4.88 4.04
N GLY A 355 25.88 -5.36 5.28
CA GLY A 355 27.15 -5.48 5.99
C GLY A 355 28.11 -6.48 5.36
N PHE A 356 27.60 -7.58 4.81
CA PHE A 356 28.41 -8.62 4.17
C PHE A 356 28.93 -8.21 2.79
N PHE A 357 28.07 -7.58 1.96
CA PHE A 357 28.43 -7.18 0.60
C PHE A 357 28.97 -5.74 0.50
N ASN A 358 28.89 -4.96 1.58
CA ASN A 358 29.26 -3.53 1.62
C ASN A 358 28.55 -2.69 0.54
N ILE A 359 27.32 -3.09 0.19
CA ILE A 359 26.43 -2.39 -0.76
C ILE A 359 25.29 -1.78 0.07
N GLN A 360 24.94 -0.52 -0.19
CA GLN A 360 23.74 0.09 0.38
C GLN A 360 22.56 -0.19 -0.56
N PHE A 361 21.58 -0.99 -0.13
CA PHE A 361 20.39 -1.24 -0.95
C PHE A 361 19.50 0.01 -1.04
N MET A 362 19.58 0.92 -0.06
CA MET A 362 18.77 2.13 0.01
C MET A 362 19.62 3.35 0.41
N PRO A 363 19.83 4.34 -0.48
CA PRO A 363 20.44 5.61 -0.10
C PRO A 363 19.53 6.33 0.89
N LYS A 364 20.11 6.73 2.03
CA LYS A 364 19.40 7.38 3.16
C LYS A 364 18.69 8.68 2.76
N GLU A 365 19.04 9.28 1.63
CA GLU A 365 18.42 10.51 1.13
C GLU A 365 17.04 10.31 0.50
N VAL A 366 16.63 9.07 0.16
CA VAL A 366 15.36 8.83 -0.56
C VAL A 366 14.22 8.41 0.37
N TYR A 367 14.51 7.81 1.52
CA TYR A 367 13.53 7.45 2.56
C TYR A 367 13.88 8.12 3.89
N PHE A 368 13.38 9.34 4.09
CA PHE A 368 13.69 10.21 5.23
C PHE A 368 13.24 9.69 6.62
N ILE A 369 12.55 8.54 6.73
CA ILE A 369 11.74 8.25 7.93
C ILE A 369 11.90 6.85 8.53
N SER A 370 12.51 5.88 7.84
CA SER A 370 12.69 4.54 8.42
C SER A 370 14.00 3.91 7.95
N LYS A 371 14.89 3.65 8.91
CA LYS A 371 16.16 2.92 8.72
C LYS A 371 15.94 1.45 8.32
N THR A 372 14.69 0.98 8.38
CA THR A 372 14.28 -0.42 8.27
C THR A 372 13.34 -0.61 7.08
N LEU A 373 13.54 -1.67 6.31
CA LEU A 373 12.60 -2.12 5.27
C LEU A 373 11.20 -2.31 5.87
N PRO A 374 10.16 -1.61 5.37
CA PRO A 374 8.83 -1.73 5.94
C PRO A 374 8.17 -3.04 5.49
N THR A 375 7.65 -3.80 6.46
CA THR A 375 6.88 -5.02 6.22
C THR A 375 5.63 -5.07 7.05
N GLU A 376 4.54 -5.51 6.43
CA GLU A 376 3.28 -5.75 7.12
C GLU A 376 2.66 -7.07 6.65
N VAL A 377 2.64 -8.06 7.55
CA VAL A 377 2.08 -9.37 7.26
C VAL A 377 0.57 -9.33 7.48
N LEU A 378 -0.20 -9.42 6.40
CA LEU A 378 -1.65 -9.49 6.46
C LEU A 378 -2.12 -10.93 6.43
N PHE A 379 -2.89 -11.35 7.44
CA PHE A 379 -3.43 -12.71 7.52
C PHE A 379 -4.25 -13.09 6.28
N LYS A 380 -5.01 -12.13 5.73
CA LYS A 380 -5.79 -12.31 4.50
C LYS A 380 -4.92 -12.74 3.32
N ASP A 381 -3.75 -12.15 3.16
CA ASP A 381 -2.83 -12.47 2.06
C ASP A 381 -2.23 -13.86 2.25
N VAL A 382 -1.80 -14.19 3.48
CA VAL A 382 -1.28 -15.53 3.82
C VAL A 382 -2.32 -16.60 3.56
N ALA A 383 -3.57 -16.38 3.98
CA ALA A 383 -4.67 -17.29 3.73
C ALA A 383 -4.97 -17.45 2.24
N MET A 384 -5.02 -16.35 1.49
CA MET A 384 -5.25 -16.37 0.04
C MET A 384 -4.14 -17.14 -0.69
N VAL A 385 -2.88 -16.93 -0.32
CA VAL A 385 -1.74 -17.66 -0.88
C VAL A 385 -1.83 -19.15 -0.55
N ALA A 386 -2.13 -19.51 0.69
CA ALA A 386 -2.28 -20.91 1.11
C ALA A 386 -3.39 -21.62 0.33
N ILE A 387 -4.54 -20.96 0.13
CA ILE A 387 -5.66 -21.50 -0.64
C ILE A 387 -5.28 -21.70 -2.11
N VAL A 388 -4.66 -20.72 -2.75
CA VAL A 388 -4.25 -20.82 -4.16
C VAL A 388 -3.18 -21.89 -4.36
N ALA A 389 -2.18 -21.95 -3.48
CA ALA A 389 -1.15 -22.99 -3.51
C ALA A 389 -1.76 -24.38 -3.28
N PHE A 390 -2.73 -24.50 -2.36
CA PHE A 390 -3.45 -25.76 -2.12
C PHE A 390 -4.20 -26.21 -3.36
N ILE A 391 -4.99 -25.33 -3.99
CA ILE A 391 -5.73 -25.63 -5.22
C ILE A 391 -4.78 -26.06 -6.33
N LEU A 392 -3.70 -25.31 -6.57
CA LEU A 392 -2.71 -25.65 -7.60
C LEU A 392 -2.06 -27.01 -7.33
N SER A 393 -1.65 -27.28 -6.09
CA SER A 393 -1.07 -28.56 -5.71
C SER A 393 -2.05 -29.72 -5.89
N ALA A 394 -3.32 -29.55 -5.45
CA ALA A 394 -4.35 -30.55 -5.57
C ALA A 394 -4.66 -30.87 -7.04
N VAL A 395 -4.83 -29.85 -7.89
CA VAL A 395 -5.06 -30.02 -9.34
C VAL A 395 -3.90 -30.77 -9.99
N SER A 396 -2.66 -30.44 -9.63
CA SER A 396 -1.47 -31.14 -10.13
C SER A 396 -1.43 -32.63 -9.78
N THR A 397 -2.09 -33.06 -8.68
CA THR A 397 -2.14 -34.50 -8.33
C THR A 397 -3.08 -35.33 -9.20
N VAL A 398 -4.09 -34.71 -9.83
CA VAL A 398 -5.20 -35.44 -10.45
C VAL A 398 -4.73 -36.23 -11.67
N TYR A 399 -3.98 -35.59 -12.57
CA TYR A 399 -3.56 -36.22 -13.83
C TYR A 399 -2.66 -37.45 -13.63
N PRO A 400 -1.56 -37.39 -12.83
CA PRO A 400 -0.73 -38.56 -12.57
C PRO A 400 -1.48 -39.68 -11.85
N SER A 401 -2.33 -39.34 -10.88
CA SER A 401 -3.10 -40.32 -10.11
C SER A 401 -4.09 -41.07 -10.99
N TRP A 402 -4.77 -40.37 -11.89
CA TRP A 402 -5.65 -41.00 -12.87
C TRP A 402 -4.89 -41.93 -13.82
N LYS A 403 -3.72 -41.51 -14.31
CA LYS A 403 -2.85 -42.34 -15.17
C LYS A 403 -2.36 -43.60 -14.44
N ALA A 404 -2.07 -43.52 -13.14
CA ALA A 404 -1.68 -44.66 -12.30
C ALA A 404 -2.75 -45.76 -12.26
N SER A 405 -4.03 -45.36 -12.19
CA SER A 405 -5.15 -46.30 -12.06
C SER A 405 -5.40 -47.19 -13.30
N ARG A 406 -4.82 -46.81 -14.44
CA ARG A 406 -4.98 -47.51 -15.74
C ARG A 406 -3.86 -48.49 -16.06
N LEU A 407 -2.92 -48.74 -15.14
CA LEU A 407 -1.85 -49.72 -15.33
C LEU A 407 -2.43 -51.16 -15.29
N PRO A 408 -2.23 -51.99 -16.33
CA PRO A 408 -2.67 -53.39 -16.33
C PRO A 408 -1.89 -54.21 -15.29
N PRO A 409 -2.58 -55.01 -14.43
CA PRO A 409 -1.91 -55.86 -13.44
C PRO A 409 -1.02 -56.94 -14.07
N ALA A 410 -1.40 -57.45 -15.25
CA ALA A 410 -0.70 -58.53 -15.93
C ALA A 410 0.66 -58.12 -16.50
N ASP A 411 0.79 -56.88 -17.00
CA ASP A 411 2.05 -56.37 -17.56
C ASP A 411 3.06 -55.98 -16.49
N SER A 412 2.58 -55.67 -15.28
CA SER A 412 3.42 -55.19 -14.18
C SER A 412 4.08 -56.30 -13.37
N LEU A 413 3.55 -57.53 -13.43
CA LEU A 413 4.11 -58.73 -12.80
C LEU A 413 4.98 -59.59 -13.74
N ARG A 414 5.00 -59.27 -15.04
CA ARG A 414 5.72 -60.06 -16.07
C ARG A 414 7.22 -59.71 -16.18
N TYR A 415 7.65 -58.63 -15.54
CA TYR A 415 9.02 -58.09 -15.61
C TYR A 415 9.77 -58.12 -14.26
N GLU A 416 9.32 -58.92 -13.29
CA GLU A 416 10.13 -59.33 -12.14
C GLU A 416 10.82 -60.67 -12.38
#